data_AF-A0A955Y982-F1
#
_entry.id   AF-A0A955Y982-F1
#
_cell.length_a   1.000
_cell.length_b   1.000
_cell.length_c   1.000
_cell.angle_alpha   90.00
_cell.angle_beta   90.00
_cell.angle_gamma   90.00
#
_symmetry.space_group_name_H-M   'P 1'
#
loop_
_entity.id
_entity.type
_entity.pdbx_description
1 polymer ?
#
loop_
_entity_poly.entity_id
_entity_poly.type
_entity_poly.pdbx_seq_one_letter_code
_entity_poly.pdbx_strand_id
1 'polypeptide(L)'
;GVASVFPAIFLTSMVSVWWSQGRAVSAGAVGPMMLGSASVAAYALIAAFTLPALGPVLGVVSAWILAVGGVTLPSNAWVARRSV
;
A
#
# COMPACT_ATOMS: atom_id res chain seq x y z
N GLY A 1 -0.59 12.13 15.32
CA GLY A 1 -0.76 12.93 14.09
C GLY A 1 0.02 12.28 12.96
N VAL A 2 -0.51 12.30 11.73
CA VAL A 2 -0.04 11.57 10.52
C VAL A 2 -0.28 10.05 10.52
N ALA A 3 0.06 9.31 11.58
CA ALA A 3 -0.18 7.85 11.64
C ALA A 3 -1.67 7.45 11.74
N SER A 4 -2.55 8.36 12.19
CA SER A 4 -3.96 8.07 12.43
C SER A 4 -4.90 8.43 11.27
N VAL A 5 -4.46 9.24 10.31
CA VAL A 5 -5.30 9.65 9.17
C VAL A 5 -5.41 8.51 8.15
N PHE A 6 -4.34 7.75 7.97
CA PHE A 6 -4.30 6.65 7.01
C PHE A 6 -5.25 5.49 7.40
N PRO A 7 -5.28 4.99 8.67
CA PRO A 7 -6.26 3.99 9.08
C PRO A 7 -7.70 4.51 9.07
N ALA A 8 -7.91 5.79 9.41
CA ALA A 8 -9.25 6.38 9.48
C ALA A 8 -9.91 6.44 8.10
N ILE A 9 -9.21 6.89 7.05
CA ILE A 9 -9.77 6.97 5.70
C ILE A 9 -10.10 5.57 5.15
N PHE A 10 -9.23 4.59 5.39
CA PHE A 10 -9.50 3.20 5.01
C PHE A 10 -10.72 2.63 5.72
N LEU A 11 -10.84 2.86 7.03
CA LEU A 11 -11.97 2.38 7.82
C LEU A 11 -13.28 3.03 7.37
N THR A 12 -13.30 4.36 7.21
CA THR A 12 -14.50 5.08 6.77
C THR A 12 -14.94 4.63 5.38
N SER A 13 -14.00 4.46 4.44
CA SER A 13 -14.31 3.96 3.10
C SER A 13 -14.85 2.52 3.13
N MET A 14 -14.23 1.64 3.93
CA MET A 14 -14.68 0.26 4.12
C MET A 14 -16.08 0.16 4.71
N VAL A 15 -16.38 0.97 5.74
CA VAL A 15 -17.70 1.03 6.38
C VAL A 15 -18.74 1.63 5.45
N SER A 16 -18.41 2.67 4.70
CA SER A 16 -19.30 3.31 3.73
C SER A 16 -19.68 2.35 2.58
N VAL A 17 -18.69 1.65 2.01
CA VAL A 17 -18.92 0.62 0.97
C VAL A 17 -19.72 -0.55 1.55
N TRP A 18 -19.42 -0.98 2.78
CA TRP A 18 -20.16 -2.04 3.45
C TRP A 18 -21.64 -1.68 3.62
N TRP A 19 -21.92 -0.46 4.06
CA TRP A 19 -23.28 0.06 4.21
C TRP A 19 -24.00 0.17 2.87
N SER A 20 -23.30 0.59 1.81
CA SER A 20 -23.90 0.90 0.51
C SER A 20 -24.04 -0.32 -0.41
N GLN A 21 -23.13 -1.28 -0.33
CA GLN A 21 -22.99 -2.38 -1.30
C GLN A 21 -22.89 -3.78 -0.64
N GLY A 22 -23.01 -3.85 0.69
CA GLY A 22 -22.92 -5.09 1.45
C GLY A 22 -21.49 -5.60 1.62
N ARG A 23 -21.33 -6.74 2.31
CA ARG A 23 -20.00 -7.24 2.71
C ARG A 23 -19.14 -7.77 1.57
N ALA A 24 -19.76 -8.26 0.50
CA ALA A 24 -19.04 -8.93 -0.58
C ALA A 24 -18.03 -7.99 -1.26
N VAL A 25 -18.39 -6.70 -1.42
CA VAL A 25 -17.52 -5.73 -2.09
C VAL A 25 -16.37 -5.27 -1.20
N SER A 26 -16.64 -4.98 0.07
CA SER A 26 -15.59 -4.63 1.05
C SER A 26 -14.60 -5.78 1.25
N ALA A 27 -15.09 -7.02 1.31
CA ALA A 27 -14.23 -8.20 1.46
C ALA A 27 -13.35 -8.44 0.22
N GLY A 28 -13.86 -8.19 -0.99
CA GLY A 28 -13.06 -8.29 -2.22
C GLY A 28 -11.98 -7.20 -2.35
N ALA A 29 -12.25 -6.00 -1.82
CA ALA A 29 -11.35 -4.87 -1.91
C ALA A 29 -10.22 -4.87 -0.85
N VAL A 30 -10.38 -5.61 0.26
CA VAL A 30 -9.46 -5.54 1.41
C VAL A 30 -8.04 -5.99 1.06
N GLY A 31 -7.88 -7.06 0.28
CA GLY A 31 -6.57 -7.60 -0.11
C GLY A 31 -5.72 -6.61 -0.92
N PRO A 32 -6.24 -6.10 -2.06
CA PRO A 32 -5.58 -5.05 -2.83
C PRO A 32 -5.31 -3.78 -2.01
N MET A 33 -6.25 -3.39 -1.14
CA MET A 33 -6.10 -2.24 -0.26
C MET A 33 -4.95 -2.40 0.75
N MET A 34 -4.84 -3.56 1.40
CA MET A 34 -3.75 -3.84 2.32
C MET A 34 -2.41 -3.87 1.61
N LEU A 35 -2.32 -4.50 0.43
CA LEU A 35 -1.08 -4.51 -0.36
C LEU A 35 -0.65 -3.11 -0.82
N GLY A 36 -1.61 -2.30 -1.28
CA GLY A 36 -1.36 -0.91 -1.64
C GLY A 36 -0.83 -0.11 -0.45
N SER A 37 -1.48 -0.23 0.72
CA SER A 37 -1.05 0.47 1.93
C SER A 37 0.35 0.11 2.40
N ALA A 38 0.70 -1.18 2.37
CA ALA A 38 2.02 -1.66 2.76
C ALA A 38 3.11 -1.12 1.82
N SER A 39 2.84 -1.08 0.51
CA SER A 39 3.78 -0.54 -0.48
C SER A 39 4.00 0.96 -0.30
N VAL A 40 2.93 1.74 -0.04
CA VAL A 40 3.04 3.18 0.23
C VAL A 40 3.81 3.47 1.52
N ALA A 41 3.57 2.68 2.58
CA ALA A 41 4.31 2.82 3.83
C ALA A 41 5.80 2.53 3.65
N ALA A 42 6.14 1.46 2.91
CA ALA A 42 7.52 1.14 2.57
C ALA A 42 8.17 2.25 1.73
N TYR A 43 7.46 2.77 0.73
CA TYR A 43 7.92 3.91 -0.06
C TYR A 43 8.25 5.12 0.82
N ALA A 44 7.35 5.50 1.73
CA ALA A 44 7.57 6.66 2.60
C ALA A 44 8.82 6.50 3.49
N LEU A 45 9.03 5.30 4.04
CA LEU A 45 10.22 5.00 4.85
C LEU A 45 11.51 5.04 4.01
N ILE A 46 11.50 4.48 2.80
CA ILE A 46 12.67 4.48 1.91
C ILE A 46 12.94 5.89 1.36
N ALA A 47 11.89 6.63 1.02
CA ALA A 47 11.97 8.01 0.54
C ALA A 47 12.64 8.94 1.56
N ALA A 48 12.41 8.71 2.86
CA ALA A 48 13.05 9.49 3.94
C ALA A 48 14.59 9.45 3.88
N PHE A 49 15.18 8.38 3.34
CA PHE A 49 16.64 8.24 3.20
C PHE A 49 17.14 8.56 1.78
N THR A 50 16.39 8.15 0.76
CA THR A 50 16.81 8.26 -0.64
C THR A 50 16.67 9.67 -1.20
N LEU A 51 15.66 10.44 -0.78
CA LEU A 51 15.50 11.84 -1.18
C LEU A 51 16.68 12.72 -0.76
N PRO A 52 17.13 12.73 0.51
CA PRO A 52 18.28 13.54 0.90
C PRO A 52 19.60 13.04 0.31
N ALA A 53 19.73 11.73 0.04
CA ALA A 53 20.97 11.14 -0.47
C ALA A 53 21.15 11.28 -1.99
N LEU A 54 20.08 11.18 -2.77
CA LEU A 54 20.12 11.09 -4.24
C LEU A 54 19.44 12.30 -4.93
N GLY A 55 18.89 13.22 -4.14
CA GLY A 55 18.07 14.32 -4.64
C GLY A 55 16.66 13.88 -5.06
N PRO A 56 15.80 14.83 -5.46
CA PRO A 56 14.37 14.58 -5.63
C PRO A 56 14.05 13.51 -6.69
N VAL A 57 14.70 13.59 -7.86
CA VAL A 57 14.37 12.70 -8.99
C VAL A 57 14.83 11.27 -8.73
N LEU A 58 16.13 11.07 -8.47
CA LEU A 58 16.70 9.74 -8.25
C LEU A 58 16.22 9.14 -6.92
N GLY A 59 15.96 9.98 -5.91
CA GLY A 59 15.39 9.55 -4.63
C GLY A 59 13.98 8.96 -4.79
N VAL A 60 13.08 9.65 -5.49
CA VAL A 60 11.71 9.15 -5.76
C VAL A 60 11.75 7.85 -6.57
N VAL A 61 12.55 7.81 -7.65
CA VAL A 61 12.62 6.62 -8.52
C VAL A 61 13.17 5.42 -7.75
N SER A 62 14.26 5.59 -6.99
CA SER A 62 14.84 4.50 -6.20
C SER A 62 13.89 4.03 -5.08
N ALA A 63 13.25 4.94 -4.36
CA ALA A 63 12.27 4.60 -3.33
C ALA A 63 11.10 3.80 -3.90
N TRP A 64 10.61 4.18 -5.08
CA TRP A 64 9.53 3.46 -5.76
C TRP A 64 9.95 2.06 -6.19
N ILE A 65 11.12 1.91 -6.85
CA ILE A 65 11.64 0.60 -7.28
C ILE A 65 11.80 -0.33 -6.07
N LEU A 66 12.38 0.16 -4.98
CA LEU A 66 12.61 -0.63 -3.77
C LEU A 66 11.30 -1.01 -3.06
N ALA A 67 10.32 -0.10 -2.99
CA ALA A 67 9.02 -0.39 -2.40
C ALA A 67 8.23 -1.43 -3.22
N VAL A 68 8.20 -1.28 -4.54
CA VAL A 68 7.52 -2.22 -5.45
C VAL A 68 8.24 -3.57 -5.45
N GLY A 69 9.57 -3.57 -5.53
CA GLY A 69 10.37 -4.78 -5.53
C GLY A 69 10.37 -5.53 -4.20
N GLY A 70 10.35 -4.81 -3.08
CA GLY A 70 10.39 -5.38 -1.73
C GLY A 70 9.04 -5.78 -1.16
N VAL A 71 7.94 -5.16 -1.61
CA VAL A 71 6.59 -5.41 -1.08
C VAL A 71 5.66 -5.94 -2.17
N THR A 72 5.37 -5.14 -3.20
CA THR A 72 4.31 -5.44 -4.16
C THR A 72 4.57 -6.73 -4.95
N LEU A 73 5.75 -6.88 -5.56
CA LEU A 73 6.12 -8.05 -6.34
C LEU A 73 6.14 -9.36 -5.52
N PRO A 74 6.84 -9.45 -4.37
CA PRO A 74 6.90 -10.68 -3.61
C PRO A 74 5.54 -11.07 -3.02
N SER A 75 4.75 -10.10 -2.55
CA SER A 75 3.41 -10.38 -2.07
C SER A 75 2.47 -10.86 -3.18
N ASN A 76 2.51 -10.25 -4.36
CA ASN A 76 1.72 -10.70 -5.50
C ASN A 76 2.14 -12.10 -5.95
N ALA A 77 3.44 -12.38 -6.03
CA ALA A 77 3.96 -13.69 -6.38
C ALA A 77 3.54 -14.77 -5.37
N TRP A 78 3.47 -14.44 -4.08
CA TRP A 78 3.02 -15.36 -3.04
C TRP A 78 1.51 -15.63 -3.12
N VAL A 79 0.68 -14.60 -3.33
CA VAL A 79 -0.77 -14.78 -3.49
C VAL A 79 -1.07 -15.59 -4.75
N ALA A 80 -0.42 -15.28 -5.87
CA ALA A 80 -0.58 -15.99 -7.13
C ALA A 80 -0.24 -17.48 -7.02
N ARG A 81 0.75 -17.86 -6.19
CA ARG A 81 1.10 -19.26 -5.92
C ARG A 81 0.08 -20.01 -5.07
N ARG A 82 -0.81 -19.31 -4.36
CA ARG A 82 -1.86 -19.90 -3.51
C ARG A 82 -3.23 -19.98 -4.17
N SER A 83 -3.41 -19.28 -5.29
CA SER A 83 -4.62 -19.28 -6.10
C SER A 83 -4.61 -20.31 -7.24
N VAL A 84 -3.55 -21.11 -7.35
CA VAL A 84 -3.38 -22.27 -8.25
C VAL A 84 -3.43 -23.54 -7.41
#